data_AF-A0A8H6SDN6-F1
#
_entry.id   AF-A0A8H6SDN6-F1
#
_cell.length_a   1.000
_cell.length_b   1.000
_cell.length_c   1.000
_cell.angle_alpha   90.00
_cell.angle_beta   90.00
_cell.angle_gamma   90.00
#
_symmetry.space_group_name_H-M   'P 1'
#
loop_
_entity.id
_entity.type
_entity.pdbx_description
1 polymer ?
#
loop_
_entity_poly.entity_id
_entity_poly.type
_entity_poly.pdbx_seq_one_letter_code
_entity_poly.pdbx_strand_id
1 'polypeptide(L)'
;MPRTKKLPAAPPSFHVFGDLPLDVGLGIFSLCSPFDLVQLAATSKSNRTLIQAHAYLWESAHDNIARGECPRLPTRPVIETSGNYSQEAYVLWVFGGGPCSHCSKPTTSLPLDFLFRFRACSTPCSRILMSRQHVHYCSPAEFKALPYSIGLPHIAREEPSTEIYVYTSLKFVTNAKHEATAAKQFNNRGYRPPASSTFKRRSQAELDAEYLRRDRSRPAIEKNASELNSWRDTYNAQHAIVAAANKDFIARMAKEERINAARLGRTPTLKQLKHAFDRDLEPLTLSVWNHNRSAIVDELGPKKVVCQHCGNAYHEAGFITHLFDCQDGKQRSLFEQIKKKVLCEQCPDSRRLYTKEGLEDHRVAQHGLVRPVVTWKHCPQCPDRKRVFKSREGRMKHDNDVHNSGPPARGPSRAGK
;
A
#
# COMPACT_ATOMS: atom_id res chain seq x y z
N MET A 1 53.97 -28.26 20.34
CA MET A 1 53.08 -27.21 19.82
C MET A 1 51.81 -27.16 20.68
N PRO A 2 51.44 -26.00 21.24
CA PRO A 2 50.25 -25.88 22.08
C PRO A 2 48.99 -26.07 21.22
N ARG A 3 48.11 -27.01 21.62
CA ARG A 3 46.78 -27.18 21.02
C ARG A 3 45.98 -25.91 21.28
N THR A 4 45.73 -25.13 20.23
CA THR A 4 44.78 -24.02 20.29
C THR A 4 43.41 -24.60 20.64
N LYS A 5 42.92 -24.29 21.86
CA LYS A 5 41.54 -24.56 22.23
C LYS A 5 40.65 -23.79 21.25
N LYS A 6 39.98 -24.51 20.34
CA LYS A 6 38.92 -23.94 19.50
C LYS A 6 37.90 -23.33 20.46
N LEU A 7 37.81 -22.00 20.46
CA LEU A 7 36.72 -21.31 21.14
C LEU A 7 35.39 -21.86 20.59
N PRO A 8 34.39 -22.09 21.44
CA PRO A 8 33.07 -22.49 20.97
C PRO A 8 32.59 -21.46 19.95
N ALA A 9 32.07 -21.94 18.82
CA ALA A 9 31.53 -21.07 17.79
C ALA A 9 30.50 -20.12 18.44
N ALA A 10 30.61 -18.82 18.15
CA ALA A 10 29.66 -17.84 18.65
C ALA A 10 28.24 -18.31 18.27
N PRO A 11 27.27 -18.21 19.18
CA PRO A 11 25.89 -18.57 18.87
C PRO A 11 25.43 -17.77 17.65
N PRO A 12 24.59 -18.35 16.77
CA PRO A 12 24.08 -17.64 15.61
C PRO A 12 23.34 -16.37 16.06
N SER A 13 23.85 -15.20 15.66
CA SER A 13 23.30 -13.90 16.03
C SER A 13 22.31 -13.39 14.98
N PHE A 14 21.23 -12.75 15.42
CA PHE A 14 20.24 -12.15 14.53
C PHE A 14 20.70 -10.78 14.04
N HIS A 15 21.56 -10.75 13.01
CA HIS A 15 22.15 -9.51 12.49
C HIS A 15 21.13 -8.45 12.04
N VAL A 16 19.88 -8.84 11.77
CA VAL A 16 18.81 -7.92 11.34
C VAL A 16 18.27 -7.06 12.49
N PHE A 17 18.43 -7.49 13.76
CA PHE A 17 17.96 -6.75 14.93
C PHE A 17 19.07 -6.47 15.97
N GLY A 18 20.28 -6.16 15.52
CA GLY A 18 21.34 -5.63 16.40
C GLY A 18 21.75 -6.58 17.53
N ASP A 19 22.17 -7.79 17.18
CA ASP A 19 22.69 -8.83 18.09
C ASP A 19 21.66 -9.47 19.05
N LEU A 20 20.36 -9.35 18.75
CA LEU A 20 19.34 -10.12 19.46
C LEU A 20 19.62 -11.63 19.36
N PRO A 21 19.49 -12.39 20.47
CA PRO A 21 19.56 -13.85 20.44
C PRO A 21 18.53 -14.43 19.47
N LEU A 22 18.94 -15.47 18.72
CA LEU A 22 18.11 -16.08 17.67
C LEU A 22 16.75 -16.57 18.20
N ASP A 23 16.75 -17.18 19.39
CA ASP A 23 15.57 -17.67 20.09
C ASP A 23 14.60 -16.54 20.44
N VAL A 24 15.09 -15.37 20.86
CA VAL A 24 14.25 -14.19 21.10
C VAL A 24 13.63 -13.69 19.79
N GLY A 25 14.41 -13.63 18.71
CA GLY A 25 13.93 -13.24 17.39
C GLY A 25 12.84 -14.19 16.86
N LEU A 26 13.06 -15.50 17.01
CA LEU A 26 12.06 -16.52 16.66
C LEU A 26 10.82 -16.45 17.55
N GLY A 27 11.00 -16.17 18.85
CA GLY A 27 9.91 -15.92 19.78
C GLY A 27 9.03 -14.74 19.33
N ILE A 28 9.64 -13.63 18.91
CA ILE A 28 8.92 -12.49 18.34
C ILE A 28 8.17 -12.90 17.07
N PHE A 29 8.83 -13.62 16.15
CA PHE A 29 8.19 -14.09 14.90
C PHE A 29 7.02 -15.03 15.15
N SER A 30 7.06 -15.83 16.22
CA SER A 30 5.96 -16.73 16.60
C SER A 30 4.71 -16.00 17.08
N LEU A 31 4.81 -14.72 17.44
CA LEU A 31 3.70 -13.85 17.84
C LEU A 31 3.08 -13.09 16.67
N CYS A 32 3.70 -13.13 15.49
CA CYS A 32 3.22 -12.43 14.31
C CYS A 32 1.94 -13.06 13.74
N SER A 33 1.09 -12.23 13.14
CA SER A 33 0.06 -12.75 12.22
C SER A 33 0.72 -13.39 10.99
N PRO A 34 0.02 -14.23 10.22
CA PRO A 34 0.55 -14.80 8.99
C PRO A 34 0.97 -13.70 8.02
N PHE A 35 0.19 -12.63 7.93
CA PHE A 35 0.50 -11.54 7.01
C PHE A 35 1.75 -10.77 7.46
N ASP A 36 1.93 -10.52 8.75
CA ASP A 36 3.14 -9.86 9.24
C ASP A 36 4.38 -10.73 9.00
N LEU A 37 4.26 -12.05 9.15
CA LEU A 37 5.35 -12.98 8.85
C LEU A 37 5.75 -12.93 7.36
N VAL A 38 4.77 -12.79 6.46
CA VAL A 38 5.02 -12.52 5.04
C VAL A 38 5.73 -11.19 4.83
N GLN A 39 5.28 -10.11 5.48
CA GLN A 39 5.93 -8.80 5.35
C GLN A 39 7.38 -8.86 5.85
N LEU A 40 7.63 -9.53 6.97
CA LEU A 40 8.98 -9.77 7.49
C LEU A 40 9.85 -10.59 6.52
N ALA A 41 9.30 -11.61 5.86
CA ALA A 41 9.99 -12.35 4.80
C ALA A 41 10.25 -11.51 3.53
N ALA A 42 9.49 -10.43 3.33
CA ALA A 42 9.68 -9.51 2.22
C ALA A 42 10.77 -8.44 2.49
N THR A 43 11.05 -8.11 3.76
CA THR A 43 12.02 -7.06 4.11
C THR A 43 13.48 -7.46 3.87
N SER A 44 13.84 -8.74 4.02
CA SER A 44 15.21 -9.20 3.77
C SER A 44 15.29 -10.68 3.37
N LYS A 45 16.33 -11.05 2.61
CA LYS A 45 16.64 -12.45 2.27
C LYS A 45 16.91 -13.29 3.52
N SER A 46 17.59 -12.72 4.51
CA SER A 46 17.92 -13.40 5.77
C SER A 46 16.67 -13.76 6.57
N ASN A 47 15.71 -12.83 6.72
CA ASN A 47 14.43 -13.11 7.39
C ASN A 47 13.66 -14.21 6.66
N ARG A 48 13.61 -14.15 5.32
CA ARG A 48 12.96 -15.18 4.51
C ARG A 48 13.58 -16.55 4.74
N THR A 49 14.90 -16.66 4.67
CA THR A 49 15.60 -17.93 4.90
C THR A 49 15.36 -18.44 6.31
N LEU A 50 15.35 -17.56 7.31
CA LEU A 50 15.03 -17.94 8.69
C LEU A 50 13.61 -18.50 8.81
N ILE A 51 12.62 -17.77 8.32
CA ILE A 51 11.20 -18.16 8.39
C ILE A 51 10.98 -19.50 7.68
N GLN A 52 11.61 -19.69 6.53
CA GLN A 52 11.54 -20.96 5.78
C GLN A 52 12.23 -22.12 6.50
N ALA A 53 13.28 -21.86 7.27
CA ALA A 53 13.97 -22.88 8.05
C ALA A 53 13.19 -23.32 9.31
N HIS A 54 12.21 -22.54 9.76
CA HIS A 54 11.46 -22.78 10.99
C HIS A 54 9.95 -22.89 10.70
N ALA A 55 9.53 -24.03 10.16
CA ALA A 55 8.16 -24.25 9.69
C ALA A 55 7.07 -24.01 10.77
N TYR A 56 7.39 -24.29 12.05
CA TYR A 56 6.47 -24.06 13.17
C TYR A 56 6.00 -22.60 13.30
N LEU A 57 6.79 -21.63 12.80
CA LEU A 57 6.39 -20.21 12.81
C LEU A 57 5.09 -19.97 12.04
N TRP A 58 4.86 -20.71 10.94
CA TRP A 58 3.61 -20.62 10.19
C TRP A 58 2.44 -21.22 10.96
N GLU A 59 2.67 -22.28 11.74
CA GLU A 59 1.63 -22.89 12.57
C GLU A 59 1.20 -21.91 13.68
N SER A 60 2.16 -21.35 14.41
CA SER A 60 1.91 -20.32 15.42
C SER A 60 1.23 -19.09 14.81
N ALA A 61 1.69 -18.64 13.64
CA ALA A 61 1.09 -17.50 12.97
C ALA A 61 -0.37 -17.77 12.58
N HIS A 62 -0.71 -18.97 12.08
CA HIS A 62 -2.09 -19.32 11.76
C HIS A 62 -3.00 -19.32 12.99
N ASP A 63 -2.45 -19.67 14.15
CA ASP A 63 -3.16 -19.63 15.44
C ASP A 63 -3.30 -18.18 15.96
N ASN A 64 -2.38 -17.28 15.60
CA ASN A 64 -2.46 -15.87 16.01
C ASN A 64 -3.59 -15.07 15.36
N ILE A 65 -4.16 -15.53 14.23
CA ILE A 65 -5.40 -14.95 13.68
C ILE A 65 -6.61 -15.37 14.52
N ALA A 66 -6.55 -16.55 15.14
CA ALA A 66 -7.63 -17.11 15.92
C ALA A 66 -7.75 -16.48 17.33
N ARG A 67 -7.43 -15.18 17.45
CA ARG A 67 -7.63 -14.44 18.70
C ARG A 67 -9.13 -14.19 18.87
N GLY A 68 -9.75 -14.92 19.79
CA GLY A 68 -11.19 -14.88 20.04
C GLY A 68 -11.93 -16.08 19.46
N GLU A 69 -13.07 -15.85 18.83
CA GLU A 69 -13.94 -16.91 18.30
C GLU A 69 -13.63 -17.29 16.84
N CYS A 70 -12.71 -16.58 16.18
CA CYS A 70 -12.33 -16.89 14.80
C CYS A 70 -11.51 -18.20 14.79
N PRO A 71 -11.89 -19.22 13.98
CA PRO A 71 -11.10 -20.43 13.90
C PRO A 71 -9.75 -20.16 13.23
N ARG A 72 -8.79 -21.07 13.49
CA ARG A 72 -7.49 -21.09 12.81
C ARG A 72 -7.67 -21.00 11.29
N LEU A 73 -6.80 -20.24 10.62
CA LEU A 73 -6.77 -20.17 9.17
C LEU A 73 -6.54 -21.59 8.58
N PRO A 74 -7.39 -22.05 7.64
CA PRO A 74 -7.21 -23.33 6.96
C PRO A 74 -5.81 -23.49 6.40
N THR A 75 -5.22 -24.66 6.62
CA THR A 75 -3.86 -24.97 6.18
C THR A 75 -3.80 -24.98 4.65
N ARG A 76 -2.71 -24.41 4.11
CA ARG A 76 -2.45 -24.43 2.68
C ARG A 76 -2.49 -25.86 2.12
N PRO A 77 -3.15 -26.11 0.98
CA PRO A 77 -3.13 -27.43 0.36
C PRO A 77 -1.73 -27.74 -0.17
N VAL A 78 -1.26 -28.96 0.09
CA VAL A 78 -0.02 -29.49 -0.49
C VAL A 78 -0.35 -30.01 -1.90
N ILE A 79 0.11 -29.29 -2.92
CA ILE A 79 -0.18 -29.62 -4.33
C ILE A 79 1.12 -29.84 -5.11
N GLU A 80 1.11 -30.77 -6.06
CA GLU A 80 2.26 -31.08 -6.93
C GLU A 80 2.50 -30.00 -7.99
N THR A 81 1.44 -29.25 -8.37
CA THR A 81 1.38 -28.57 -9.66
C THR A 81 1.90 -27.16 -9.72
N SER A 82 2.26 -26.52 -8.61
CA SER A 82 2.75 -25.14 -8.73
C SER A 82 3.81 -24.79 -7.70
N GLY A 83 4.93 -24.27 -8.21
CA GLY A 83 5.89 -23.50 -7.42
C GLY A 83 5.31 -22.18 -6.88
N ASN A 84 4.02 -21.90 -7.10
CA ASN A 84 3.32 -20.67 -6.70
C ASN A 84 2.39 -20.86 -5.50
N TYR A 85 2.41 -22.03 -4.85
CA TYR A 85 1.72 -22.28 -3.58
C TYR A 85 2.75 -22.36 -2.44
N SER A 86 3.61 -21.35 -2.31
CA SER A 86 4.37 -21.19 -1.07
C SER A 86 3.42 -20.73 0.06
N GLN A 87 3.83 -20.87 1.33
CA GLN A 87 3.03 -20.35 2.44
C GLN A 87 2.82 -18.84 2.31
N GLU A 88 3.86 -18.12 1.89
CA GLU A 88 3.81 -16.69 1.68
C GLU A 88 2.82 -16.31 0.57
N ALA A 89 2.84 -17.03 -0.56
CA ALA A 89 1.91 -16.80 -1.65
C ALA A 89 0.46 -17.10 -1.23
N TYR A 90 0.24 -18.14 -0.44
CA TYR A 90 -1.08 -18.48 0.11
C TYR A 90 -1.61 -17.38 1.03
N VAL A 91 -0.80 -16.91 1.98
CA VAL A 91 -1.18 -15.86 2.92
C VAL A 91 -1.40 -14.52 2.21
N LEU A 92 -0.54 -14.14 1.25
CA LEU A 92 -0.75 -12.95 0.41
C LEU A 92 -2.05 -13.05 -0.40
N TRP A 93 -2.37 -14.25 -0.88
CA TRP A 93 -3.61 -14.48 -1.59
C TRP A 93 -4.85 -14.42 -0.68
N VAL A 94 -4.75 -14.73 0.61
CA VAL A 94 -5.86 -14.50 1.54
C VAL A 94 -5.94 -13.02 1.93
N PHE A 95 -4.88 -12.47 2.54
CA PHE A 95 -4.88 -11.18 3.24
C PHE A 95 -4.23 -10.01 2.48
N GLY A 96 -3.34 -10.29 1.52
CA GLY A 96 -2.57 -9.25 0.82
C GLY A 96 -3.35 -8.42 -0.20
N GLY A 97 -4.66 -8.64 -0.29
CA GLY A 97 -5.49 -7.96 -1.27
C GLY A 97 -5.12 -8.34 -2.70
N GLY A 98 -5.41 -7.43 -3.63
CA GLY A 98 -5.11 -7.60 -5.03
C GLY A 98 -6.02 -6.76 -5.92
N PRO A 99 -5.90 -6.90 -7.25
CA PRO A 99 -6.81 -6.23 -8.17
C PRO A 99 -8.19 -6.88 -8.12
N CYS A 100 -9.23 -6.05 -8.19
CA CYS A 100 -10.59 -6.49 -8.44
C CYS A 100 -10.65 -7.29 -9.75
N SER A 101 -11.24 -8.47 -9.73
CA SER A 101 -11.29 -9.37 -10.90
C SER A 101 -12.12 -8.82 -12.06
N HIS A 102 -12.95 -7.80 -11.79
CA HIS A 102 -13.78 -7.12 -12.79
C HIS A 102 -13.16 -5.80 -13.27
N CYS A 103 -12.92 -4.85 -12.36
CA CYS A 103 -12.49 -3.48 -12.72
C CYS A 103 -11.01 -3.20 -12.47
N SER A 104 -10.23 -4.19 -12.04
CA SER A 104 -8.79 -4.09 -11.74
C SER A 104 -8.37 -3.10 -10.64
N LYS A 105 -9.32 -2.38 -10.02
CA LYS A 105 -9.03 -1.48 -8.88
C LYS A 105 -8.41 -2.27 -7.73
N PRO A 106 -7.38 -1.75 -7.05
CA PRO A 106 -6.84 -2.39 -5.84
C PRO A 106 -7.90 -2.56 -4.77
N THR A 107 -7.90 -3.71 -4.10
CA THR A 107 -8.79 -3.99 -2.98
C THR A 107 -8.08 -4.85 -1.94
N THR A 108 -8.41 -4.63 -0.67
CA THR A 108 -7.96 -5.43 0.47
C THR A 108 -9.04 -6.41 0.95
N SER A 109 -10.19 -6.48 0.25
CA SER A 109 -11.25 -7.42 0.59
C SER A 109 -10.78 -8.86 0.41
N LEU A 110 -11.25 -9.76 1.28
CA LEU A 110 -11.06 -11.19 1.11
C LEU A 110 -11.63 -11.67 -0.23
N PRO A 111 -11.13 -12.80 -0.78
CA PRO A 111 -11.72 -13.39 -1.97
C PRO A 111 -13.22 -13.65 -1.80
N LEU A 112 -14.00 -13.24 -2.80
CA LEU A 112 -15.42 -13.54 -2.94
C LEU A 112 -15.63 -15.05 -3.17
N ASP A 113 -14.72 -15.67 -3.91
CA ASP A 113 -14.68 -17.10 -4.14
C ASP A 113 -13.22 -17.55 -4.08
N PHE A 114 -12.91 -18.45 -3.15
CA PHE A 114 -11.55 -18.94 -2.94
C PHE A 114 -11.10 -19.94 -4.01
N LEU A 115 -12.01 -20.65 -4.66
CA LEU A 115 -11.66 -21.58 -5.75
C LEU A 115 -11.32 -20.81 -7.03
N PHE A 116 -12.15 -19.82 -7.39
CA PHE A 116 -11.93 -18.97 -8.57
C PHE A 116 -11.00 -17.78 -8.32
N ARG A 117 -10.65 -17.54 -7.05
CA ARG A 117 -9.81 -16.43 -6.60
C ARG A 117 -10.36 -15.06 -7.01
N PHE A 118 -11.68 -14.93 -7.04
CA PHE A 118 -12.31 -13.67 -7.38
C PHE A 118 -12.21 -12.68 -6.23
N ARG A 119 -11.81 -11.45 -6.52
CA ARG A 119 -11.90 -10.32 -5.58
C ARG A 119 -12.81 -9.25 -6.14
N ALA A 120 -13.63 -8.66 -5.28
CA ALA A 120 -14.50 -7.55 -5.62
C ALA A 120 -14.14 -6.34 -4.76
N CYS A 121 -13.90 -5.19 -5.39
CA CYS A 121 -13.68 -3.93 -4.67
C CYS A 121 -14.98 -3.28 -4.16
N SER A 122 -16.14 -3.75 -4.61
CA SER A 122 -17.45 -3.18 -4.28
C SER A 122 -18.57 -4.17 -4.56
N THR A 123 -19.74 -3.93 -3.96
CA THR A 123 -20.96 -4.75 -4.17
C THR A 123 -21.36 -4.86 -5.65
N PRO A 124 -21.35 -3.78 -6.47
CA PRO A 124 -21.60 -3.90 -7.90
C PRO A 124 -20.63 -4.83 -8.62
N CYS A 125 -19.33 -4.74 -8.32
CA CYS A 125 -18.33 -5.66 -8.91
C CYS A 125 -18.58 -7.10 -8.47
N SER A 126 -18.97 -7.31 -7.21
CA SER A 126 -19.32 -8.63 -6.68
C SER A 126 -20.49 -9.26 -7.45
N ARG A 127 -21.56 -8.50 -7.71
CA ARG A 127 -22.71 -9.00 -8.48
C ARG A 127 -22.32 -9.37 -9.92
N ILE A 128 -21.50 -8.53 -10.55
CA ILE A 128 -21.02 -8.78 -11.92
C ILE A 128 -20.14 -10.04 -11.98
N LEU A 129 -19.25 -10.24 -11.00
CA LEU A 129 -18.38 -11.42 -10.93
C LEU A 129 -19.15 -12.73 -10.72
N MET A 130 -20.31 -12.67 -10.05
CA MET A 130 -21.20 -13.82 -9.88
C MET A 130 -22.20 -13.98 -11.03
N SER A 131 -22.19 -13.09 -12.01
CA SER A 131 -23.06 -13.19 -13.19
C SER A 131 -22.49 -14.14 -14.25
N ARG A 132 -23.35 -14.55 -15.19
CA ARG A 132 -22.99 -15.35 -16.37
C ARG A 132 -21.92 -14.70 -17.27
N GLN A 133 -21.59 -13.43 -17.08
CA GLN A 133 -20.52 -12.76 -17.82
C GLN A 133 -19.11 -13.21 -17.40
N HIS A 134 -18.94 -13.66 -16.16
CA HIS A 134 -17.62 -14.02 -15.60
C HIS A 134 -17.52 -15.50 -15.24
N VAL A 135 -18.66 -16.18 -15.13
CA VAL A 135 -18.76 -17.61 -14.83
C VAL A 135 -19.33 -18.32 -16.07
N HIS A 136 -18.57 -19.26 -16.60
CA HIS A 136 -19.03 -20.18 -17.63
C HIS A 136 -19.92 -21.24 -16.98
N TYR A 137 -21.07 -21.46 -17.59
CA TYR A 137 -22.13 -22.34 -17.13
C TYR A 137 -22.39 -23.38 -18.22
N CYS A 138 -22.26 -24.66 -17.87
CA CYS A 138 -22.46 -25.76 -18.81
C CYS A 138 -22.90 -27.02 -18.09
N SER A 139 -23.53 -27.93 -18.82
CA SER A 139 -23.85 -29.27 -18.34
C SER A 139 -22.57 -30.09 -18.08
N PRO A 140 -22.61 -31.12 -17.23
CA PRO A 140 -21.47 -32.00 -16.99
C PRO A 140 -20.97 -32.68 -18.27
N ALA A 141 -21.87 -32.98 -19.21
CA ALA A 141 -21.53 -33.56 -20.50
C ALA A 141 -20.75 -32.56 -21.38
N GLU A 142 -21.23 -31.33 -21.50
CA GLU A 142 -20.55 -30.26 -22.24
C GLU A 142 -19.18 -29.93 -21.63
N PHE A 143 -19.09 -29.88 -20.29
CA PHE A 143 -17.83 -29.65 -19.61
C PHE A 143 -16.81 -30.75 -19.91
N LYS A 144 -17.22 -32.02 -19.77
CA LYS A 144 -16.37 -33.19 -20.07
C LYS A 144 -15.93 -33.24 -21.54
N ALA A 145 -16.73 -32.72 -22.47
CA ALA A 145 -16.38 -32.64 -23.88
C ALA A 145 -15.23 -31.66 -24.19
N LEU A 146 -14.93 -30.72 -23.29
CA LEU A 146 -13.80 -29.80 -23.47
C LEU A 146 -12.48 -30.54 -23.20
N PRO A 147 -11.48 -30.47 -24.10
CA PRO A 147 -10.22 -31.22 -23.97
C PRO A 147 -9.34 -30.77 -22.79
N TYR A 148 -9.64 -29.61 -22.20
CA TYR A 148 -8.89 -29.02 -21.09
C TYR A 148 -9.68 -28.97 -19.78
N SER A 149 -10.93 -29.47 -19.75
CA SER A 149 -11.81 -29.40 -18.58
C SER A 149 -11.24 -30.07 -17.34
N ILE A 150 -10.52 -31.18 -17.52
CA ILE A 150 -9.94 -31.99 -16.44
C ILE A 150 -9.01 -31.16 -15.52
N GLY A 151 -8.29 -30.19 -16.10
CA GLY A 151 -7.38 -29.32 -15.36
C GLY A 151 -7.99 -28.01 -14.84
N LEU A 152 -9.30 -27.78 -15.05
CA LEU A 152 -9.97 -26.53 -14.68
C LEU A 152 -10.63 -26.63 -13.29
N PRO A 153 -10.43 -25.62 -12.41
CA PRO A 153 -11.22 -25.46 -11.20
C PRO A 153 -12.69 -25.28 -11.57
N HIS A 154 -13.58 -26.02 -10.91
CA HIS A 154 -15.01 -25.92 -11.13
C HIS A 154 -15.79 -26.27 -9.88
N ILE A 155 -17.05 -25.83 -9.84
CA ILE A 155 -18.01 -26.18 -8.79
C ILE A 155 -19.17 -26.87 -9.48
N ALA A 156 -19.57 -28.03 -8.99
CA ALA A 156 -20.86 -28.63 -9.34
C ALA A 156 -21.92 -28.06 -8.39
N ARG A 157 -23.02 -27.52 -8.92
CA ARG A 157 -24.21 -27.22 -8.12
C ARG A 157 -25.43 -27.90 -8.71
N GLU A 158 -26.26 -28.42 -7.83
CA GLU A 158 -27.62 -28.85 -8.15
C GLU A 158 -28.50 -27.60 -8.23
N GLU A 159 -29.11 -27.36 -9.38
CA GLU A 159 -30.15 -26.34 -9.50
C GLU A 159 -31.54 -26.95 -9.19
N PRO A 160 -32.56 -26.11 -8.85
CA PRO A 160 -33.90 -26.60 -8.51
C PRO A 160 -34.57 -27.46 -9.60
N SER A 161 -34.07 -27.39 -10.83
CA SER A 161 -34.52 -28.21 -11.97
C SER A 161 -34.00 -29.65 -11.95
N THR A 162 -33.31 -30.11 -10.89
CA THR A 162 -32.60 -31.41 -10.78
C THR A 162 -31.41 -31.59 -11.72
N GLU A 163 -31.07 -30.58 -12.52
CA GLU A 163 -29.89 -30.59 -13.36
C GLU A 163 -28.66 -30.12 -12.57
N ILE A 164 -27.58 -30.90 -12.65
CA ILE A 164 -26.27 -30.51 -12.12
C ILE A 164 -25.62 -29.58 -13.14
N TYR A 165 -25.12 -28.43 -12.69
CA TYR A 165 -24.38 -27.51 -13.53
C TYR A 165 -22.95 -27.33 -13.04
N VAL A 166 -22.04 -27.20 -14.01
CA VAL A 166 -20.62 -26.95 -13.76
C VAL A 166 -20.33 -25.47 -13.97
N TYR A 167 -19.87 -24.82 -12.90
CA TYR A 167 -19.47 -23.42 -12.89
C TYR A 167 -17.95 -23.35 -12.94
N THR A 168 -17.39 -22.58 -13.88
CA THR A 168 -15.95 -22.28 -13.90
C THR A 168 -15.71 -20.83 -14.32
N SER A 169 -14.56 -20.25 -13.97
CA SER A 169 -14.23 -18.90 -14.41
C SER A 169 -14.09 -18.85 -15.94
N LEU A 170 -14.78 -17.92 -16.61
CA LEU A 170 -14.63 -17.71 -18.05
C LEU A 170 -13.18 -17.35 -18.42
N LYS A 171 -12.46 -16.69 -17.51
CA LYS A 171 -11.03 -16.40 -17.65
C LYS A 171 -10.20 -17.69 -17.68
N PHE A 172 -10.51 -18.67 -16.83
CA PHE A 172 -9.83 -19.96 -16.84
C PHE A 172 -10.11 -20.73 -18.13
N VAL A 173 -11.36 -20.75 -18.60
CA VAL A 173 -11.73 -21.38 -19.88
C VAL A 173 -10.97 -20.73 -21.04
N THR A 174 -10.94 -19.40 -21.09
CA THR A 174 -10.25 -18.64 -22.14
C THR A 174 -8.74 -18.92 -22.10
N ASN A 175 -8.15 -18.91 -20.91
CA ASN A 175 -6.73 -19.22 -20.72
C ASN A 175 -6.39 -20.65 -21.15
N ALA A 176 -7.18 -21.64 -20.74
CA ALA A 176 -6.98 -23.03 -21.12
C ALA A 176 -7.14 -23.27 -22.63
N LYS A 177 -8.07 -22.56 -23.27
CA LYS A 177 -8.21 -22.56 -24.73
C LYS A 177 -6.96 -21.98 -25.41
N HIS A 178 -6.41 -20.89 -24.88
CA HIS A 178 -5.16 -20.30 -25.37
C HIS A 178 -3.95 -21.23 -25.15
N GLU A 179 -3.82 -21.85 -23.96
CA GLU A 179 -2.78 -22.85 -23.65
C GLU A 179 -2.86 -24.03 -24.63
N ALA A 180 -4.05 -24.59 -24.85
CA ALA A 180 -4.26 -25.70 -25.77
C ALA A 180 -3.96 -25.34 -27.23
N THR A 181 -4.37 -24.15 -27.68
CA THR A 181 -4.05 -23.67 -29.03
C THR A 181 -2.55 -23.48 -29.21
N ALA A 182 -1.87 -22.88 -28.23
CA ALA A 182 -0.42 -22.69 -28.26
C ALA A 182 0.34 -24.02 -28.27
N ALA A 183 -0.11 -25.02 -27.50
CA ALA A 183 0.48 -26.36 -27.49
C ALA A 183 0.35 -27.09 -28.84
N LYS A 184 -0.83 -27.02 -29.48
CA LYS A 184 -1.03 -27.56 -30.84
C LYS A 184 -0.11 -26.89 -31.86
N GLN A 185 0.01 -25.57 -31.79
CA GLN A 185 0.87 -24.80 -32.69
C GLN A 185 2.36 -25.06 -32.45
N PHE A 186 2.77 -25.31 -31.20
CA PHE A 186 4.15 -25.66 -30.88
C PHE A 186 4.61 -26.96 -31.56
N ASN A 187 3.73 -27.95 -31.63
CA ASN A 187 4.00 -29.20 -32.34
C ASN A 187 4.14 -28.98 -33.87
N ASN A 188 3.46 -27.97 -34.41
CA ASN A 188 3.54 -27.58 -35.82
C ASN A 188 4.70 -26.59 -36.02
N ARG A 189 5.93 -27.14 -36.14
CA ARG A 189 7.22 -26.44 -36.28
C ARG A 189 7.11 -25.08 -37.01
N GLY A 190 7.12 -23.97 -36.28
CA GLY A 190 7.14 -22.61 -36.86
C GLY A 190 6.47 -21.53 -36.02
N TYR A 191 5.55 -21.89 -35.12
CA TYR A 191 4.85 -20.89 -34.32
C TYR A 191 5.70 -20.41 -33.13
N ARG A 192 5.98 -19.11 -33.07
CA ARG A 192 6.46 -18.43 -31.87
C ARG A 192 5.26 -17.74 -31.21
N PRO A 193 4.82 -18.18 -30.01
CA PRO A 193 3.77 -17.46 -29.30
C PRO A 193 4.16 -16.00 -29.10
N PRO A 194 3.17 -15.09 -29.07
CA PRO A 194 3.39 -13.68 -28.76
C PRO A 194 4.24 -13.55 -27.49
N ALA A 195 5.12 -12.56 -27.45
CA ALA A 195 5.90 -12.25 -26.25
C ALA A 195 5.02 -11.96 -25.02
N SER A 196 3.74 -11.60 -25.25
CA SER A 196 2.72 -11.39 -24.21
C SER A 196 2.13 -12.68 -23.63
N SER A 197 2.46 -13.87 -24.18
CA SER A 197 2.00 -15.13 -23.60
C SER A 197 2.64 -15.34 -22.24
N THR A 198 1.83 -15.35 -21.20
CA THR A 198 2.26 -15.57 -19.80
C THR A 198 2.47 -17.06 -19.48
N PHE A 199 2.11 -17.96 -20.40
CA PHE A 199 2.19 -19.40 -20.18
C PHE A 199 3.56 -19.95 -20.56
N LYS A 200 4.09 -20.85 -19.72
CA LYS A 200 5.25 -21.67 -20.07
C LYS A 200 4.93 -22.44 -21.36
N ARG A 201 5.79 -22.33 -22.35
CA ARG A 201 5.68 -23.10 -23.60
C ARG A 201 5.73 -24.59 -23.28
N ARG A 202 4.76 -25.34 -23.82
CA ARG A 202 4.59 -26.78 -23.64
C ARG A 202 4.16 -27.37 -24.98
N SER A 203 4.66 -28.56 -25.30
CA SER A 203 4.04 -29.46 -26.28
C SER A 203 2.67 -29.93 -25.79
N GLN A 204 1.88 -30.53 -26.70
CA GLN A 204 0.58 -31.09 -26.31
C GLN A 204 0.71 -32.15 -25.21
N ALA A 205 1.67 -33.07 -25.33
CA ALA A 205 1.89 -34.11 -24.32
C ALA A 205 2.27 -33.53 -22.95
N GLU A 206 3.09 -32.48 -22.91
CA GLU A 206 3.44 -31.79 -21.66
C GLU A 206 2.25 -31.03 -21.05
N LEU A 207 1.36 -30.49 -21.89
CA LEU A 207 0.13 -29.84 -21.43
C LEU A 207 -0.87 -30.86 -20.88
N ASP A 208 -1.04 -32.00 -21.52
CA ASP A 208 -1.93 -33.07 -21.05
C ASP A 208 -1.43 -33.62 -19.70
N ALA A 209 -0.12 -33.86 -19.57
CA ALA A 209 0.50 -34.25 -18.31
C ALA A 209 0.37 -33.17 -17.22
N GLU A 210 0.40 -31.88 -17.58
CA GLU A 210 0.10 -30.78 -16.67
C GLU A 210 -1.37 -30.80 -16.21
N TYR A 211 -2.33 -30.98 -17.11
CA TYR A 211 -3.74 -31.06 -16.77
C TYR A 211 -4.07 -32.25 -15.86
N LEU A 212 -3.48 -33.42 -16.10
CA LEU A 212 -3.61 -34.56 -15.19
C LEU A 212 -3.08 -34.24 -13.79
N ARG A 213 -1.93 -33.56 -13.69
CA ARG A 213 -1.40 -33.15 -12.38
C ARG A 213 -2.33 -32.13 -11.69
N ARG A 214 -2.97 -31.22 -12.45
CA ARG A 214 -3.93 -30.24 -11.90
C ARG A 214 -5.18 -30.93 -11.39
N ASP A 215 -5.69 -31.92 -12.13
CA ASP A 215 -6.83 -32.75 -11.73
C ASP A 215 -6.56 -33.50 -10.43
N ARG A 216 -5.39 -34.14 -10.29
CA ARG A 216 -4.97 -34.78 -9.02
C ARG A 216 -4.90 -33.81 -7.84
N SER A 217 -4.53 -32.55 -8.10
CA SER A 217 -4.44 -31.50 -7.08
C SER A 217 -5.79 -30.85 -6.75
N ARG A 218 -6.80 -31.01 -7.63
CA ARG A 218 -8.07 -30.30 -7.55
C ARG A 218 -8.86 -30.60 -6.27
N PRO A 219 -9.04 -31.85 -5.83
CA PRO A 219 -9.80 -32.15 -4.61
C PRO A 219 -9.24 -31.45 -3.37
N ALA A 220 -7.91 -31.35 -3.26
CA ALA A 220 -7.27 -30.65 -2.13
C ALA A 220 -7.52 -29.13 -2.18
N ILE A 221 -7.54 -28.53 -3.37
CA ILE A 221 -7.83 -27.10 -3.56
C ILE A 221 -9.32 -26.82 -3.27
N GLU A 222 -10.22 -27.67 -3.76
CA GLU A 222 -11.67 -27.55 -3.52
C GLU A 222 -11.99 -27.68 -2.03
N LYS A 223 -11.41 -28.67 -1.35
CA LYS A 223 -11.52 -28.84 0.10
C LYS A 223 -11.05 -27.58 0.83
N ASN A 224 -9.86 -27.09 0.52
CA ASN A 224 -9.33 -25.87 1.14
C ASN A 224 -10.20 -24.64 0.85
N ALA A 225 -10.73 -24.49 -0.37
CA ALA A 225 -11.64 -23.40 -0.71
C ALA A 225 -12.95 -23.47 0.08
N SER A 226 -13.50 -24.67 0.30
CA SER A 226 -14.67 -24.90 1.14
C SER A 226 -14.39 -24.52 2.60
N GLU A 227 -13.26 -24.97 3.16
CA GLU A 227 -12.82 -24.60 4.52
C GLU A 227 -12.63 -23.09 4.67
N LEU A 228 -12.03 -22.42 3.67
CA LEU A 228 -11.84 -20.98 3.65
C LEU A 228 -13.16 -20.20 3.54
N ASN A 229 -14.15 -20.72 2.80
CA ASN A 229 -15.47 -20.10 2.74
C ASN A 229 -16.15 -20.14 4.12
N SER A 230 -16.12 -21.28 4.81
CA SER A 230 -16.65 -21.40 6.18
C SER A 230 -15.88 -20.53 7.18
N TRP A 231 -14.56 -20.50 7.09
CA TRP A 231 -13.70 -19.65 7.91
C TRP A 231 -14.00 -18.15 7.69
N ARG A 232 -14.18 -17.72 6.43
CA ARG A 232 -14.42 -16.32 6.05
C ARG A 232 -15.64 -15.74 6.74
N ASP A 233 -16.73 -16.50 6.83
CA ASP A 233 -17.97 -15.98 7.41
C ASP A 233 -17.77 -15.67 8.91
N THR A 234 -17.07 -16.55 9.62
CA THR A 234 -16.70 -16.33 11.03
C THR A 234 -15.70 -15.19 11.18
N TYR A 235 -14.67 -15.14 10.33
CA TYR A 235 -13.70 -14.05 10.30
C TYR A 235 -14.36 -12.69 10.06
N ASN A 236 -15.28 -12.59 9.08
CA ASN A 236 -15.97 -11.34 8.76
C ASN A 236 -16.85 -10.86 9.93
N ALA A 237 -17.50 -11.78 10.64
CA ALA A 237 -18.28 -11.45 11.83
C ALA A 237 -17.38 -10.85 12.94
N GLN A 238 -16.27 -11.52 13.26
CA GLN A 238 -15.31 -11.03 14.25
C GLN A 238 -14.64 -9.73 13.82
N HIS A 239 -14.27 -9.62 12.55
CA HIS A 239 -13.70 -8.41 11.97
C HIS A 239 -14.67 -7.23 12.10
N ALA A 240 -15.98 -7.43 11.90
CA ALA A 240 -16.96 -6.37 12.08
C ALA A 240 -17.02 -5.87 13.55
N ILE A 241 -16.95 -6.80 14.51
CA ILE A 241 -16.92 -6.48 15.95
C ILE A 241 -15.66 -5.68 16.30
N VAL A 242 -14.48 -6.18 15.92
CA VAL A 242 -13.20 -5.52 16.19
C VAL A 242 -13.11 -4.17 15.47
N ALA A 243 -13.55 -4.08 14.22
CA ALA A 243 -13.53 -2.83 13.46
C ALA A 243 -14.42 -1.75 14.09
N ALA A 244 -15.55 -2.15 14.69
CA ALA A 244 -16.41 -1.26 15.48
C ALA A 244 -15.71 -0.81 16.78
N ALA A 245 -15.14 -1.75 17.55
CA ALA A 245 -14.38 -1.42 18.75
C ALA A 245 -13.20 -0.48 18.47
N ASN A 246 -12.45 -0.72 17.39
CA ASN A 246 -11.35 0.14 16.94
C ASN A 246 -11.84 1.52 16.52
N LYS A 247 -13.00 1.61 15.88
CA LYS A 247 -13.62 2.89 15.53
C LYS A 247 -14.00 3.70 16.79
N ASP A 248 -14.57 3.04 17.80
CA ASP A 248 -14.95 3.68 19.07
C ASP A 248 -13.71 4.10 19.88
N PHE A 249 -12.65 3.29 19.88
CA PHE A 249 -11.36 3.64 20.44
C PHE A 249 -10.81 4.92 19.80
N ILE A 250 -10.78 4.99 18.46
CA ILE A 250 -10.31 6.19 17.74
C ILE A 250 -11.18 7.40 18.05
N ALA A 251 -12.50 7.26 18.16
CA ALA A 251 -13.40 8.35 18.52
C ALA A 251 -13.11 8.92 19.92
N ARG A 252 -12.82 8.04 20.89
CA ARG A 252 -12.41 8.42 22.25
C ARG A 252 -11.07 9.14 22.26
N MET A 253 -10.04 8.61 21.60
CA MET A 253 -8.73 9.28 21.49
C MET A 253 -8.86 10.64 20.79
N ALA A 254 -9.70 10.75 19.76
CA ALA A 254 -9.99 12.02 19.11
C ALA A 254 -10.60 13.04 20.07
N LYS A 255 -11.53 12.62 20.94
CA LYS A 255 -12.14 13.47 21.96
C LYS A 255 -11.11 13.94 22.98
N GLU A 256 -10.26 13.04 23.48
CA GLU A 256 -9.19 13.35 24.45
C GLU A 256 -8.20 14.38 23.88
N GLU A 257 -7.80 14.22 22.62
CA GLU A 257 -6.90 15.16 21.93
C GLU A 257 -7.58 16.45 21.45
N ARG A 258 -8.91 16.55 21.60
CA ARG A 258 -9.73 17.63 21.04
C ARG A 258 -9.54 17.78 19.52
N ILE A 259 -9.46 16.65 18.82
CA ILE A 259 -9.31 16.55 17.37
C ILE A 259 -10.61 15.99 16.78
N ASN A 260 -11.00 16.45 15.60
CA ASN A 260 -12.12 15.84 14.87
C ASN A 260 -11.77 14.38 14.50
N ALA A 261 -12.62 13.42 14.90
CA ALA A 261 -12.38 12.00 14.67
C ALA A 261 -12.19 11.61 13.20
N ALA A 262 -12.93 12.23 12.28
CA ALA A 262 -12.79 11.98 10.84
C ALA A 262 -11.45 12.49 10.29
N ARG A 263 -10.92 13.60 10.84
CA ARG A 263 -9.57 14.09 10.51
C ARG A 263 -8.50 13.17 11.09
N LEU A 264 -8.66 12.74 12.34
CA LEU A 264 -7.74 11.81 12.99
C LEU A 264 -7.63 10.49 12.21
N GLY A 265 -8.77 9.88 11.87
CA GLY A 265 -8.84 8.66 11.06
C GLY A 265 -8.35 8.82 9.61
N ARG A 266 -8.02 10.05 9.17
CA ARG A 266 -7.44 10.29 7.85
C ARG A 266 -5.91 10.22 7.84
N THR A 267 -5.26 10.28 9.00
CA THR A 267 -3.80 10.24 9.15
C THR A 267 -3.24 8.91 8.59
N PRO A 268 -2.20 8.95 7.74
CA PRO A 268 -1.58 7.75 7.18
C PRO A 268 -1.22 6.68 8.24
N THR A 269 -0.57 7.08 9.33
CA THR A 269 -0.13 6.14 10.38
C THR A 269 -1.33 5.46 11.04
N LEU A 270 -2.36 6.21 11.46
CA LEU A 270 -3.53 5.60 12.09
C LEU A 270 -4.34 4.72 11.13
N LYS A 271 -4.41 5.08 9.83
CA LYS A 271 -5.05 4.22 8.83
C LYS A 271 -4.34 2.88 8.70
N GLN A 272 -3.01 2.89 8.65
CA GLN A 272 -2.20 1.68 8.55
C GLN A 272 -2.37 0.82 9.79
N LEU A 273 -2.27 1.42 10.99
CA LEU A 273 -2.50 0.74 12.26
C LEU A 273 -3.90 0.14 12.32
N LYS A 274 -4.95 0.94 12.08
CA LYS A 274 -6.33 0.45 12.10
C LYS A 274 -6.52 -0.71 11.12
N HIS A 275 -5.98 -0.61 9.90
CA HIS A 275 -6.09 -1.69 8.91
C HIS A 275 -5.37 -2.97 9.36
N ALA A 276 -4.17 -2.86 9.95
CA ALA A 276 -3.44 -4.02 10.47
C ALA A 276 -4.19 -4.69 11.63
N PHE A 277 -4.63 -3.89 12.62
CA PHE A 277 -5.35 -4.38 13.80
C PHE A 277 -6.73 -4.96 13.43
N ASP A 278 -7.48 -4.32 12.53
CA ASP A 278 -8.75 -4.87 12.04
C ASP A 278 -8.52 -6.22 11.33
N ARG A 279 -7.48 -6.33 10.49
CA ARG A 279 -7.13 -7.58 9.77
C ARG A 279 -6.76 -8.70 10.73
N ASP A 280 -6.01 -8.39 11.78
CA ASP A 280 -5.51 -9.38 12.73
C ASP A 280 -6.51 -9.65 13.86
N LEU A 281 -7.72 -9.09 13.78
CA LEU A 281 -8.79 -9.20 14.78
C LEU A 281 -8.34 -8.70 16.17
N GLU A 282 -7.45 -7.71 16.20
CA GLU A 282 -6.93 -7.12 17.43
C GLU A 282 -7.55 -5.76 17.73
N PRO A 283 -7.96 -5.50 18.99
CA PRO A 283 -8.36 -4.17 19.40
C PRO A 283 -7.14 -3.25 19.55
N LEU A 284 -7.27 -2.01 19.09
CA LEU A 284 -6.32 -0.94 19.37
C LEU A 284 -6.29 -0.66 20.88
N THR A 285 -5.09 -0.59 21.43
CA THR A 285 -4.87 -0.34 22.85
C THR A 285 -4.25 1.03 23.10
N LEU A 286 -4.31 1.49 24.35
CA LEU A 286 -3.67 2.75 24.75
C LEU A 286 -2.15 2.71 24.57
N SER A 287 -1.52 1.53 24.74
CA SER A 287 -0.08 1.35 24.50
C SER A 287 0.27 1.60 23.02
N VAL A 288 -0.49 1.00 22.10
CA VAL A 288 -0.32 1.20 20.65
C VAL A 288 -0.52 2.66 20.28
N TRP A 289 -1.55 3.30 20.83
CA TRP A 289 -1.79 4.72 20.64
C TRP A 289 -0.61 5.56 21.13
N ASN A 290 -0.20 5.41 22.39
CA ASN A 290 0.87 6.21 22.99
C ASN A 290 2.20 6.07 22.23
N HIS A 291 2.52 4.87 21.73
CA HIS A 291 3.72 4.63 20.93
C HIS A 291 3.71 5.40 19.60
N ASN A 292 2.54 5.55 18.97
CA ASN A 292 2.41 6.17 17.65
C ASN A 292 1.85 7.60 17.69
N ARG A 293 1.52 8.11 18.89
CA ARG A 293 0.78 9.35 19.10
C ARG A 293 1.48 10.55 18.45
N SER A 294 2.79 10.70 18.64
CA SER A 294 3.56 11.83 18.07
C SER A 294 3.45 11.86 16.56
N ALA A 295 3.75 10.75 15.88
CA ALA A 295 3.65 10.64 14.43
C ALA A 295 2.23 10.95 13.91
N ILE A 296 1.20 10.41 14.56
CA ILE A 296 -0.20 10.67 14.20
C ILE A 296 -0.57 12.15 14.37
N VAL A 297 -0.13 12.79 15.46
CA VAL A 297 -0.42 14.20 15.74
C VAL A 297 0.34 15.11 14.78
N ASP A 298 1.60 14.79 14.46
CA ASP A 298 2.43 15.55 13.53
C ASP A 298 1.86 15.48 12.09
N GLU A 299 1.33 14.32 11.67
CA GLU A 299 0.67 14.12 10.37
C GLU A 299 -0.58 14.99 10.17
N LEU A 300 -1.21 15.46 11.26
CA LEU A 300 -2.34 16.37 11.15
C LEU A 300 -1.92 17.76 10.70
N GLY A 301 -0.64 18.12 10.86
CA GLY A 301 -0.13 19.46 10.60
C GLY A 301 -0.67 20.50 11.59
N PRO A 302 -0.30 21.78 11.40
CA PRO A 302 -0.66 22.84 12.33
C PRO A 302 -2.17 22.94 12.53
N LYS A 303 -2.60 23.16 13.79
CA LYS A 303 -4.01 23.39 14.12
C LYS A 303 -4.50 24.60 13.33
N LYS A 304 -5.66 24.45 12.68
CA LYS A 304 -6.34 25.60 12.08
C LYS A 304 -6.93 26.43 13.21
N VAL A 305 -6.72 27.74 13.16
CA VAL A 305 -7.30 28.71 14.07
C VAL A 305 -8.62 29.18 13.47
N VAL A 306 -9.70 29.12 14.25
CA VAL A 306 -11.03 29.57 13.83
C VAL A 306 -11.16 31.06 14.12
N CYS A 307 -11.57 31.83 13.12
CA CYS A 307 -11.88 33.25 13.32
C CYS A 307 -13.18 33.42 14.10
N GLN A 308 -13.14 34.14 15.21
CA GLN A 308 -14.33 34.44 16.02
C GLN A 308 -15.31 35.37 15.29
N HIS A 309 -14.87 36.12 14.28
CA HIS A 309 -15.73 37.07 13.56
C HIS A 309 -16.52 36.42 12.42
N CYS A 310 -15.90 35.54 11.63
CA CYS A 310 -16.56 34.92 10.48
C CYS A 310 -16.77 33.40 10.59
N GLY A 311 -16.24 32.75 11.63
CA GLY A 311 -16.34 31.30 11.84
C GLY A 311 -15.45 30.44 10.94
N ASN A 312 -14.72 31.02 9.98
CA ASN A 312 -13.84 30.26 9.09
C ASN A 312 -12.53 29.83 9.77
N ALA A 313 -12.00 28.66 9.39
CA ALA A 313 -10.79 28.07 9.95
C ALA A 313 -9.59 28.22 9.02
N TYR A 314 -8.50 28.79 9.53
CA TYR A 314 -7.30 29.11 8.76
C TYR A 314 -6.06 28.46 9.38
N HIS A 315 -5.07 28.11 8.57
CA HIS A 315 -3.74 27.86 9.12
C HIS A 315 -3.23 29.13 9.79
N GLU A 316 -2.45 29.01 10.88
CA GLU A 316 -1.94 30.16 11.65
C GLU A 316 -1.33 31.26 10.76
N ALA A 317 -0.57 30.88 9.73
CA ALA A 317 -0.01 31.82 8.77
C ALA A 317 -1.07 32.64 8.01
N GLY A 318 -2.16 31.99 7.57
CA GLY A 318 -3.28 32.61 6.84
C GLY A 318 -4.36 33.20 7.76
N PHE A 319 -4.46 32.76 9.01
CA PHE A 319 -5.37 33.29 10.01
C PHE A 319 -5.08 34.76 10.28
N ILE A 320 -3.80 35.08 10.35
CA ILE A 320 -3.30 36.44 10.49
C ILE A 320 -3.74 37.29 9.29
N THR A 321 -3.49 36.87 8.05
CA THR A 321 -3.98 37.63 6.88
C THR A 321 -5.50 37.81 6.91
N HIS A 322 -6.24 36.75 7.27
CA HIS A 322 -7.69 36.81 7.37
C HIS A 322 -8.19 37.78 8.46
N LEU A 323 -7.58 37.81 9.65
CA LEU A 323 -7.96 38.73 10.72
C LEU A 323 -7.90 40.19 10.26
N PHE A 324 -6.90 40.51 9.45
CA PHE A 324 -6.74 41.83 8.86
C PHE A 324 -7.89 42.18 7.90
N ASP A 325 -8.26 41.23 7.04
CA ASP A 325 -9.35 41.41 6.08
C ASP A 325 -10.73 41.45 6.75
N CYS A 326 -10.90 40.67 7.82
CA CYS A 326 -12.19 40.48 8.50
C CYS A 326 -12.53 41.60 9.48
N GLN A 327 -11.53 42.26 10.08
CA GLN A 327 -11.75 43.37 11.02
C GLN A 327 -11.68 44.76 10.36
N ASP A 328 -11.68 44.81 9.02
CA ASP A 328 -11.67 46.05 8.24
C ASP A 328 -10.56 47.04 8.68
N GLY A 329 -9.38 46.50 9.02
CA GLY A 329 -8.21 47.28 9.41
C GLY A 329 -8.26 47.96 10.78
N LYS A 330 -9.30 47.75 11.61
CA LYS A 330 -9.45 48.43 12.92
C LYS A 330 -8.38 48.08 13.95
N GLN A 331 -7.59 47.02 13.75
CA GLN A 331 -6.46 46.63 14.60
C GLN A 331 -5.10 46.66 13.87
N ARG A 332 -4.82 47.72 13.09
CA ARG A 332 -3.54 47.91 12.37
C ARG A 332 -2.30 47.79 13.29
N SER A 333 -2.32 48.43 14.45
CA SER A 333 -1.17 48.50 15.37
C SER A 333 -0.77 47.14 15.97
N LEU A 334 -1.74 46.26 16.23
CA LEU A 334 -1.48 44.92 16.77
C LEU A 334 -0.73 44.03 15.76
N PHE A 335 -0.97 44.27 14.46
CA PHE A 335 -0.39 43.49 13.37
C PHE A 335 1.08 43.81 13.08
N GLU A 336 1.44 45.09 13.18
CA GLU A 336 2.81 45.56 12.99
C GLU A 336 3.75 44.93 14.03
N GLN A 337 3.25 44.66 15.24
CA GLN A 337 4.00 44.03 16.32
C GLN A 337 4.24 42.52 16.11
N ILE A 338 3.26 41.77 15.60
CA ILE A 338 3.33 40.29 15.58
C ILE A 338 4.26 39.75 14.48
N LYS A 339 4.35 40.40 13.31
CA LYS A 339 5.10 39.85 12.15
C LYS A 339 6.22 40.72 11.59
N LYS A 340 6.50 41.90 12.17
CA LYS A 340 7.43 42.89 11.57
C LYS A 340 7.11 43.18 10.10
N LYS A 341 5.83 43.13 9.74
CA LYS A 341 5.32 43.43 8.40
C LYS A 341 4.58 44.77 8.46
N VAL A 342 4.71 45.54 7.40
CA VAL A 342 4.23 46.93 7.30
C VAL A 342 3.38 47.09 6.04
N LEU A 343 2.38 47.97 6.13
CA LEU A 343 1.56 48.38 4.98
C LEU A 343 2.29 49.48 4.21
N CYS A 344 1.92 49.66 2.94
CA CYS A 344 2.36 50.85 2.21
C CYS A 344 1.45 52.02 2.52
N GLU A 345 1.96 53.03 3.22
CA GLU A 345 1.24 54.28 3.52
C GLU A 345 0.80 55.03 2.25
N GLN A 346 1.48 54.81 1.12
CA GLN A 346 1.20 55.43 -0.18
C GLN A 346 0.15 54.67 -1.00
N CYS A 347 -0.28 53.48 -0.57
CA CYS A 347 -1.41 52.75 -1.16
C CYS A 347 -2.51 52.58 -0.10
N PRO A 348 -3.34 53.60 0.16
CA PRO A 348 -4.37 53.54 1.19
C PRO A 348 -5.36 52.38 0.99
N ASP A 349 -5.61 51.99 -0.26
CA ASP A 349 -6.50 50.88 -0.63
C ASP A 349 -5.83 49.50 -0.64
N SER A 350 -4.50 49.42 -0.54
CA SER A 350 -3.79 48.14 -0.57
C SER A 350 -3.87 47.44 0.78
N ARG A 351 -4.52 46.27 0.81
CA ARG A 351 -4.58 45.39 1.99
C ARG A 351 -3.35 44.49 2.13
N ARG A 352 -2.33 44.64 1.27
CA ARG A 352 -1.17 43.74 1.22
C ARG A 352 -0.13 44.13 2.27
N LEU A 353 0.23 43.17 3.13
CA LEU A 353 1.29 43.32 4.13
C LEU A 353 2.65 42.89 3.56
N TYR A 354 3.65 43.75 3.71
CA TYR A 354 4.99 43.52 3.18
C TYR A 354 6.00 43.30 4.30
N THR A 355 7.04 42.49 4.05
CA THR A 355 8.26 42.57 4.86
C THR A 355 8.92 43.92 4.60
N LYS A 356 9.84 44.38 5.47
CA LYS A 356 10.59 45.63 5.25
C LYS A 356 11.22 45.69 3.85
N GLU A 357 11.85 44.60 3.41
CA GLU A 357 12.40 44.47 2.05
C GLU A 357 11.31 44.51 0.97
N GLY A 358 10.25 43.70 1.12
CA GLY A 358 9.18 43.66 0.13
C GLY A 358 8.40 44.98 0.00
N LEU A 359 8.35 45.79 1.06
CA LEU A 359 7.70 47.10 1.03
C LEU A 359 8.51 48.06 0.17
N GLU A 360 9.83 48.01 0.29
CA GLU A 360 10.72 48.83 -0.52
C GLU A 360 10.63 48.45 -2.00
N ASP A 361 10.58 47.16 -2.29
CA ASP A 361 10.40 46.63 -3.64
C ASP A 361 9.07 47.10 -4.26
N HIS A 362 7.99 47.04 -3.47
CA HIS A 362 6.69 47.55 -3.85
C HIS A 362 6.71 49.07 -4.09
N ARG A 363 7.33 49.84 -3.21
CA ARG A 363 7.47 51.30 -3.33
C ARG A 363 8.21 51.70 -4.59
N VAL A 364 9.28 51.00 -4.94
CA VAL A 364 9.99 51.22 -6.21
C VAL A 364 9.07 50.93 -7.40
N ALA A 365 8.38 49.79 -7.36
CA ALA A 365 7.58 49.31 -8.48
C ALA A 365 6.30 50.12 -8.73
N GLN A 366 5.64 50.59 -7.67
CA GLN A 366 4.30 51.21 -7.74
C GLN A 366 4.29 52.70 -7.44
N HIS A 367 5.29 53.22 -6.72
CA HIS A 367 5.38 54.64 -6.35
C HIS A 367 6.59 55.35 -6.97
N GLY A 368 7.35 54.66 -7.83
CA GLY A 368 8.50 55.24 -8.53
C GLY A 368 9.62 55.70 -7.59
N LEU A 369 9.65 55.20 -6.35
CA LEU A 369 10.70 55.54 -5.40
C LEU A 369 12.04 55.04 -5.94
N VAL A 370 12.98 55.96 -6.10
CA VAL A 370 14.34 55.64 -6.51
C VAL A 370 14.98 54.90 -5.34
N ARG A 371 15.16 53.59 -5.49
CA ARG A 371 15.82 52.75 -4.50
C ARG A 371 17.17 53.39 -4.15
N PRO A 372 17.53 53.60 -2.86
CA PRO A 372 18.91 53.83 -2.52
C PRO A 372 19.71 52.67 -3.13
N VAL A 373 20.73 52.98 -3.92
CA VAL A 373 21.46 52.03 -4.75
C VAL A 373 22.20 51.05 -3.83
N VAL A 374 21.49 50.02 -3.34
CA VAL A 374 22.11 48.87 -2.70
C VAL A 374 22.69 48.06 -3.84
N THR A 375 23.97 48.28 -4.11
CA THR A 375 24.67 47.50 -5.11
C THR A 375 24.80 46.06 -4.62
N TRP A 376 23.94 45.18 -5.15
CA TRP A 376 24.06 43.72 -5.05
C TRP A 376 25.21 43.26 -5.95
N LYS A 377 26.40 43.68 -5.54
CA LYS A 377 27.47 43.93 -6.50
C LYS A 377 28.07 42.63 -7.03
N HIS A 378 28.09 41.54 -6.24
CA HIS A 378 28.77 40.31 -6.62
C HIS A 378 28.09 39.03 -6.10
N CYS A 379 28.19 37.94 -6.87
CA CYS A 379 27.95 36.58 -6.37
C CYS A 379 29.14 36.16 -5.47
N PRO A 380 28.92 35.75 -4.21
CA PRO A 380 30.01 35.38 -3.32
C PRO A 380 30.71 34.06 -3.72
N GLN A 381 30.05 33.24 -4.56
CA GLN A 381 30.56 31.94 -5.01
C GLN A 381 31.31 31.99 -6.35
N CYS A 382 31.28 33.12 -7.05
CA CYS A 382 32.09 33.32 -8.26
C CYS A 382 33.48 33.89 -7.90
N PRO A 383 34.57 33.18 -8.25
CA PRO A 383 35.92 33.55 -7.82
C PRO A 383 36.42 34.87 -8.40
N ASP A 384 35.86 35.33 -9.51
CA ASP A 384 36.29 36.53 -10.22
C ASP A 384 35.50 37.80 -9.85
N ARG A 385 34.35 37.67 -9.17
CA ARG A 385 33.43 38.79 -8.82
C ARG A 385 33.12 39.75 -9.98
N LYS A 386 33.40 39.42 -11.24
CA LYS A 386 33.23 40.38 -12.36
C LYS A 386 31.77 40.63 -12.72
N ARG A 387 30.88 39.72 -12.34
CA ARG A 387 29.45 39.80 -12.68
C ARG A 387 28.68 40.62 -11.65
N VAL A 388 28.16 41.76 -12.11
CA VAL A 388 27.30 42.67 -11.32
C VAL A 388 25.84 42.43 -11.68
N PHE A 389 24.99 42.21 -10.67
CA PHE A 389 23.57 41.94 -10.87
C PHE A 389 22.75 43.20 -10.58
N LYS A 390 21.87 43.57 -11.52
CA LYS A 390 20.97 44.72 -11.38
C LYS A 390 19.76 44.43 -10.46
N SER A 391 19.50 43.16 -10.15
CA SER A 391 18.40 42.73 -9.28
C SER A 391 18.74 41.46 -8.49
N ARG A 392 18.00 41.24 -7.39
CA ARG A 392 18.11 40.04 -6.55
C ARG A 392 17.67 38.79 -7.31
N GLU A 393 16.58 38.82 -8.08
CA GLU A 393 16.20 37.68 -8.95
C GLU A 393 17.30 37.32 -9.94
N GLY A 394 17.95 38.32 -10.55
CA GLY A 394 19.06 38.08 -11.48
C GLY A 394 20.23 37.34 -10.82
N ARG A 395 20.55 37.69 -9.57
CA ARG A 395 21.57 36.99 -8.77
C ARG A 395 21.13 35.59 -8.37
N MET A 396 19.91 35.41 -7.86
CA MET A 396 19.41 34.10 -7.43
C MET A 396 19.28 33.12 -8.60
N LYS A 397 18.86 33.61 -9.77
CA LYS A 397 18.80 32.80 -10.99
C LYS A 397 20.19 32.31 -11.39
N HIS A 398 21.18 33.22 -11.37
CA HIS A 398 22.57 32.84 -11.62
C HIS A 398 23.10 31.81 -10.62
N ASP A 399 22.79 31.98 -9.33
CA ASP A 399 23.20 31.04 -8.27
C ASP A 399 22.60 29.64 -8.51
N ASN A 400 21.32 29.59 -8.89
CA ASN A 400 20.67 28.32 -9.22
C ASN A 400 21.22 27.67 -10.49
N ASP A 401 21.43 28.45 -11.55
CA ASP A 401 21.86 27.94 -12.84
C ASP A 401 23.33 27.50 -12.81
N VAL A 402 24.20 28.24 -12.11
CA VAL A 402 25.66 28.06 -12.15
C VAL A 402 26.18 27.27 -10.95
N HIS A 403 25.56 27.38 -9.78
CA HIS A 403 26.08 26.78 -8.55
C HIS A 403 25.20 25.64 -8.00
N ASN A 404 23.90 25.58 -8.30
CA ASN A 404 22.99 24.48 -7.89
C ASN A 404 22.63 23.49 -9.00
N SER A 405 23.28 23.56 -10.16
CA SER A 405 23.17 22.49 -11.16
C SER A 405 23.88 21.24 -10.63
N GLY A 406 23.12 20.35 -10.00
CA GLY A 406 23.58 19.02 -9.64
C GLY A 406 24.20 18.28 -10.85
N PRO A 407 25.03 17.26 -10.61
CA PRO A 407 25.72 16.56 -11.69
C PRO A 407 24.72 16.12 -12.77
N PRO A 408 25.07 16.26 -14.07
CA PRO A 408 24.17 15.91 -15.16
C PRO A 408 23.68 14.47 -14.96
N ALA A 409 22.35 14.29 -14.99
CA ALA A 409 21.74 12.97 -14.90
C ALA A 409 22.41 12.06 -15.95
N ARG A 410 23.00 10.95 -15.50
CA ARG A 410 23.60 9.95 -16.39
C ARG A 410 22.53 9.53 -17.40
N GLY A 411 22.77 9.86 -18.67
CA GLY A 411 21.90 9.44 -19.77
C GLY A 411 21.81 7.91 -19.84
N PRO A 412 20.73 7.37 -20.44
CA PRO A 412 20.52 5.93 -20.52
C PRO A 412 21.69 5.28 -21.28
N SER A 413 22.35 4.34 -20.59
CA SER A 413 23.36 3.47 -21.16
C SER A 413 22.76 2.74 -22.37
N ARG A 414 23.27 3.04 -23.57
CA ARG A 414 23.01 2.26 -24.77
C ARG A 414 23.48 0.83 -24.52
N ALA A 415 22.52 -0.10 -24.43
CA ALA A 415 22.82 -1.52 -24.55
C ALA A 415 23.35 -1.77 -25.97
N GLY A 416 24.58 -2.25 -26.05
CA GLY A 416 25.21 -2.69 -27.29
C GLY A 416 24.46 -3.88 -27.89
N LYS A 417 24.44 -3.90 -29.22
CA LYS A 417 23.93 -4.98 -30.06
C LYS A 417 24.75 -6.26 -29.89
#